data_AF-A0A7J2YKU7-F1
#
_entry.id   AF-A0A7J2YKU7-F1
#
_cell.length_a   1.000
_cell.length_b   1.000
_cell.length_c   1.000
_cell.angle_alpha   90.00
_cell.angle_beta   90.00
_cell.angle_gamma   90.00
#
_symmetry.space_group_name_H-M   'P 1'
#
loop_
_entity.id
_entity.type
_entity.pdbx_description
1 polymer ?
#
loop_
_entity_poly.entity_id
_entity_poly.type
_entity_poly.pdbx_seq_one_letter_code
_entity_poly.pdbx_strand_id
1 'polypeptide(L)'
;MIGFRFDLEFVWGFQCKVVGLSKSSPSFYYPPPTTILGAIAEQIAKEYKIGEKKGKEIIPLLSANLLALGIKPLNCTPVKFSDVNRLIALKVTSGIPYPRPDDIAGSFDAPAVGKTMLSPLEGEPPCLRVIVIFKDKTINLRNELIEITSDFIWGIHRIGSKESL
;
A
#
# COMPACT_ATOMS: atom_id res chain seq x y z
N MET A 1 -16.79 -1.66 20.29
CA MET A 1 -16.80 -1.78 18.82
C MET A 1 -16.86 -0.40 18.21
N ILE A 2 -16.02 -0.12 17.21
CA ILE A 2 -16.01 1.13 16.47
C ILE A 2 -15.83 0.83 14.98
N GLY A 3 -16.53 1.58 14.13
CA GLY A 3 -16.45 1.47 12.68
C GLY A 3 -16.05 2.79 12.05
N PHE A 4 -15.15 2.74 11.08
CA PHE A 4 -14.75 3.87 10.27
C PHE A 4 -15.15 3.61 8.82
N ARG A 5 -15.79 4.60 8.20
CA ARG A 5 -16.07 4.62 6.77
C ARG A 5 -15.43 5.88 6.19
N PHE A 6 -14.50 5.69 5.27
CA PHE A 6 -13.77 6.78 4.65
C PHE A 6 -13.55 6.49 3.17
N ASP A 7 -13.42 7.56 2.41
CA ASP A 7 -13.25 7.52 0.96
C ASP A 7 -11.80 7.96 0.66
N LEU A 8 -11.11 7.17 -0.14
CA LEU A 8 -9.72 7.36 -0.54
C LEU A 8 -9.69 7.73 -2.00
N GLU A 9 -9.30 8.96 -2.28
CA GLU A 9 -9.00 9.43 -3.62
C GLU A 9 -7.54 9.07 -3.97
N PHE A 10 -7.30 8.58 -5.18
CA PHE A 10 -5.97 8.21 -5.66
C PHE A 10 -5.58 9.09 -6.85
N VAL A 11 -4.30 9.44 -6.95
CA VAL A 11 -3.80 10.21 -8.11
C VAL A 11 -3.79 9.36 -9.38
N TRP A 12 -3.44 8.08 -9.27
CA TRP A 12 -3.36 7.15 -10.42
C TRP A 12 -3.70 5.70 -10.06
N GLY A 13 -3.54 5.31 -8.80
CA GLY A 13 -3.67 3.93 -8.35
C GLY A 13 -2.65 3.60 -7.27
N PHE A 14 -2.22 2.35 -7.22
CA PHE A 14 -1.31 1.89 -6.17
C PHE A 14 -0.34 0.83 -6.67
N GLN A 15 0.77 0.69 -5.95
CA GLN A 15 1.72 -0.39 -6.12
C GLN A 15 1.93 -1.07 -4.76
N CYS A 16 1.75 -2.39 -4.75
CA CYS A 16 1.94 -3.21 -3.56
C CYS A 16 2.91 -4.34 -3.89
N LYS A 17 4.09 -4.32 -3.27
CA LYS A 17 5.08 -5.39 -3.40
C LYS A 17 4.91 -6.37 -2.25
N VAL A 18 4.72 -7.65 -2.58
CA VAL A 18 4.70 -8.72 -1.59
C VAL A 18 6.14 -9.06 -1.22
N VAL A 19 6.44 -9.05 0.08
CA VAL A 19 7.76 -9.44 0.58
C VAL A 19 8.01 -10.90 0.23
N GLY A 20 9.15 -11.18 -0.42
CA GLY A 20 9.58 -12.55 -0.75
C GLY A 20 9.37 -13.01 -2.19
N LEU A 21 8.75 -12.19 -3.07
CA LEU A 21 8.68 -12.49 -4.50
C LEU A 21 9.81 -11.77 -5.26
N SER A 22 10.72 -12.55 -5.85
CA SER A 22 12.03 -12.08 -6.31
C SER A 22 12.10 -11.62 -7.77
N LYS A 23 11.07 -11.84 -8.60
CA LYS A 23 11.15 -11.61 -10.07
C LYS A 23 9.93 -10.93 -10.70
N SER A 24 8.74 -11.09 -10.12
CA SER A 24 7.51 -10.40 -10.55
C SER A 24 6.58 -10.30 -9.36
N SER A 25 6.20 -9.08 -9.00
CA SER A 25 5.18 -8.88 -7.96
C SER A 25 3.80 -8.99 -8.63
N PRO A 26 2.89 -9.84 -8.09
CA PRO A 26 1.53 -9.92 -8.61
C PRO A 26 0.85 -8.56 -8.39
N SER A 27 0.13 -8.08 -9.41
CA SER A 27 -0.74 -6.91 -9.25
C SER A 27 -2.06 -7.35 -8.59
N PHE A 28 -2.54 -6.55 -7.63
CA PHE A 28 -3.81 -6.78 -6.95
C PHE A 28 -4.90 -5.89 -7.55
N TYR A 29 -6.17 -6.33 -7.51
CA TYR A 29 -7.27 -5.46 -7.95
C TYR A 29 -7.48 -4.26 -7.03
N TYR A 30 -7.32 -4.46 -5.72
CA TYR A 30 -7.42 -3.42 -4.72
C TYR A 30 -6.24 -3.51 -3.75
N PRO A 31 -5.91 -2.44 -3.02
CA PRO A 31 -4.86 -2.50 -2.02
C PRO A 31 -5.16 -3.62 -1.01
N PRO A 32 -4.17 -4.48 -0.68
CA PRO A 32 -4.36 -5.51 0.34
C PRO A 32 -4.82 -4.91 1.67
N PRO A 33 -5.68 -5.61 2.44
CA PRO A 33 -6.14 -5.14 3.76
C PRO A 33 -4.98 -4.75 4.69
N THR A 34 -3.90 -5.53 4.68
CA THR A 34 -2.69 -5.28 5.48
C THR A 34 -1.97 -3.99 5.06
N THR A 35 -2.04 -3.59 3.80
CA THR A 35 -1.49 -2.32 3.32
C THR A 35 -2.28 -1.13 3.85
N ILE A 36 -3.61 -1.24 3.92
CA ILE A 36 -4.48 -0.21 4.53
C ILE A 36 -4.19 -0.10 6.03
N LEU A 37 -4.10 -1.23 6.74
CA LEU A 37 -3.68 -1.23 8.15
C LEU A 37 -2.29 -0.63 8.33
N GLY A 38 -1.38 -0.88 7.40
CA GLY A 38 -0.04 -0.28 7.37
C GLY A 38 -0.08 1.24 7.23
N ALA A 39 -0.97 1.77 6.38
CA ALA A 39 -1.15 3.22 6.24
C ALA A 39 -1.68 3.87 7.53
N ILE A 40 -2.64 3.22 8.21
CA ILE A 40 -3.13 3.67 9.52
C ILE A 40 -2.01 3.58 10.57
N ALA A 41 -1.26 2.48 10.59
CA ALA A 41 -0.14 2.28 11.50
C ALA A 41 0.96 3.32 11.32
N GLU A 42 1.23 3.75 10.08
CA GLU A 42 2.18 4.83 9.79
C GLU A 42 1.76 6.14 10.48
N GLN A 43 0.47 6.49 10.44
CA GLN A 43 -0.02 7.71 11.07
C GLN A 43 0.05 7.65 12.59
N ILE A 44 -0.32 6.51 13.18
CA ILE A 44 -0.13 6.27 14.62
C ILE A 44 1.35 6.38 14.99
N ALA A 45 2.25 5.78 14.22
CA ALA A 45 3.68 5.83 14.49
C ALA A 45 4.24 7.26 14.42
N LYS A 46 3.77 8.08 13.47
CA LYS A 46 4.18 9.48 13.34
C LYS A 46 3.71 10.33 14.52
N GLU A 47 2.43 10.22 14.87
CA GLU A 47 1.84 11.01 15.96
C GLU A 47 2.55 10.75 17.29
N TYR A 48 2.79 9.47 17.61
CA TYR A 48 3.43 9.06 18.86
C TYR A 48 4.96 8.98 18.77
N LYS A 49 5.57 9.46 17.67
CA LYS A 49 7.04 9.46 17.44
C LYS A 49 7.69 8.09 17.66
N ILE A 50 7.02 7.03 17.22
CA ILE A 50 7.47 5.64 17.37
C ILE A 50 8.47 5.32 16.26
N GLY A 51 9.69 4.88 16.63
CA GLY A 51 10.72 4.50 15.66
C GLY A 51 10.34 3.30 14.79
N GLU A 52 10.92 3.19 13.58
CA GLU A 52 10.55 2.20 12.55
C GLU A 52 10.51 0.74 13.05
N LYS A 53 11.49 0.34 13.88
CA LYS A 53 11.55 -1.03 14.40
C LYS A 53 10.35 -1.35 15.30
N LYS A 54 9.90 -0.37 16.09
CA LYS A 54 8.76 -0.49 17.00
C LYS A 54 7.42 -0.30 16.25
N GLY A 55 7.38 0.56 15.23
CA GLY A 55 6.18 0.81 14.43
C GLY A 55 5.64 -0.46 13.74
N LYS A 56 6.51 -1.43 13.46
CA LYS A 56 6.12 -2.76 12.92
C LYS A 56 5.18 -3.55 13.84
N GLU A 57 5.18 -3.28 15.14
CA GLU A 57 4.32 -3.94 16.12
C GLU A 57 2.86 -3.46 16.06
N ILE A 58 2.61 -2.29 15.49
CA ILE A 58 1.27 -1.67 15.44
C ILE A 58 0.33 -2.46 14.50
N ILE A 59 0.83 -2.94 13.36
CA ILE A 59 0.01 -3.67 12.37
C ILE A 59 -0.58 -4.97 12.96
N PRO A 60 0.20 -5.85 13.64
CA PRO A 60 -0.34 -7.00 14.35
C PRO A 60 -1.42 -6.63 15.38
N LEU A 61 -1.22 -5.55 16.14
CA LEU A 61 -2.18 -5.08 17.15
C LEU A 61 -3.49 -4.61 16.51
N LEU A 62 -3.41 -3.81 15.44
CA LEU A 62 -4.58 -3.40 14.66
C LEU A 62 -5.29 -4.60 14.05
N SER A 63 -4.54 -5.57 13.52
CA SER A 63 -5.09 -6.79 12.92
C SER A 63 -5.77 -7.69 13.94
N ALA A 64 -5.23 -7.83 15.15
CA ALA A 64 -5.84 -8.60 16.23
C ALA A 64 -7.14 -7.95 16.74
N ASN A 65 -7.23 -6.61 16.64
CA ASN A 65 -8.40 -5.84 16.98
C ASN A 65 -9.41 -5.71 15.81
N LEU A 66 -9.04 -6.15 14.59
CA LEU A 66 -9.87 -6.01 13.40
C LEU A 66 -10.99 -7.06 13.37
N LEU A 67 -12.23 -6.61 13.24
CA LEU A 67 -13.40 -7.47 13.00
C LEU A 67 -13.73 -7.60 11.52
N ALA A 68 -13.63 -6.50 10.76
CA ALA A 68 -13.91 -6.51 9.33
C ALA A 68 -13.16 -5.38 8.62
N LEU A 69 -12.72 -5.65 7.39
CA LEU A 69 -12.24 -4.65 6.45
C LEU A 69 -12.84 -4.91 5.07
N GLY A 70 -13.55 -3.92 4.53
CA GLY A 70 -14.16 -3.97 3.21
C GLY A 70 -13.69 -2.81 2.34
N ILE A 71 -13.53 -3.06 1.04
CA ILE A 71 -13.15 -2.06 0.04
C ILE A 71 -14.17 -2.12 -1.10
N LYS A 72 -14.63 -0.96 -1.56
CA LYS A 72 -15.55 -0.84 -2.69
C LYS A 72 -15.11 0.31 -3.61
N PRO A 73 -14.99 0.12 -4.93
CA PRO A 73 -14.79 1.23 -5.86
C PRO A 73 -16.04 2.12 -5.93
N LEU A 74 -15.86 3.44 -5.96
CA LEU A 74 -16.95 4.39 -6.13
C LEU A 74 -17.11 4.83 -7.57
N ASN A 75 -16.03 5.22 -8.23
CA ASN A 75 -16.03 5.78 -9.58
C ASN A 75 -14.86 5.27 -10.46
N CYS A 76 -14.29 4.09 -10.15
CA CYS A 76 -13.13 3.57 -10.87
C CYS A 76 -13.17 2.05 -11.11
N THR A 77 -12.40 1.59 -12.10
CA THR A 77 -12.16 0.17 -12.38
C THR A 77 -10.66 -0.11 -12.33
N PRO A 78 -10.22 -1.18 -11.63
CA PRO A 78 -8.81 -1.53 -11.53
C PRO A 78 -8.28 -2.16 -12.83
N VAL A 79 -7.19 -1.61 -13.35
CA VAL A 79 -6.42 -2.13 -14.48
C VAL A 79 -5.12 -2.70 -13.95
N LYS A 80 -5.07 -4.03 -13.84
CA LYS A 80 -3.89 -4.79 -13.39
C LYS A 80 -2.78 -4.76 -14.42
N PHE A 81 -1.54 -4.90 -13.96
CA PHE A 81 -0.34 -4.95 -14.81
C PHE A 81 -0.28 -3.78 -15.80
N SER A 82 -0.76 -2.61 -15.37
CA SER A 82 -0.82 -1.41 -16.19
C SER A 82 0.56 -0.81 -16.50
N ASP A 83 1.63 -1.42 -16.00
CA ASP A 83 2.97 -0.94 -16.27
C ASP A 83 3.41 -1.41 -17.66
N VAL A 84 3.34 -0.50 -18.61
CA VAL A 84 3.98 -0.63 -19.94
C VAL A 84 5.49 -0.40 -19.81
N ASN A 85 5.94 0.21 -18.71
CA ASN A 85 7.33 0.58 -18.51
C ASN A 85 8.18 -0.65 -18.19
N ARG A 86 9.26 -0.83 -18.94
CA ARG A 86 10.33 -1.75 -18.56
C ARG A 86 11.30 -1.03 -17.63
N LEU A 87 11.54 -1.57 -16.45
CA LEU A 87 12.54 -1.04 -15.52
C LEU A 87 13.95 -1.28 -16.09
N ILE A 88 14.79 -0.25 -16.19
CA ILE A 88 16.18 -0.43 -16.62
C ILE A 88 17.00 -0.99 -15.44
N ALA A 89 17.68 -2.11 -15.66
CA ALA A 89 18.51 -2.75 -14.65
C ALA A 89 19.89 -2.08 -14.55
N LEU A 90 20.16 -1.39 -13.43
CA LEU A 90 21.49 -0.87 -13.07
C LEU A 90 22.20 -1.90 -12.19
N LYS A 91 23.01 -2.78 -12.78
CA LYS A 91 23.70 -3.86 -12.03
C LYS A 91 24.97 -4.33 -12.75
N VAL A 92 25.86 -4.98 -11.99
CA VAL A 92 26.95 -5.80 -12.56
C VAL A 92 26.60 -7.26 -12.33
N THR A 93 26.49 -8.06 -13.39
CA THR A 93 26.23 -9.51 -13.30
C THR A 93 27.31 -10.25 -14.05
N SER A 94 27.99 -11.19 -13.39
CA SER A 94 29.10 -11.96 -13.96
C SER A 94 30.22 -11.08 -14.58
N GLY A 95 30.54 -9.95 -13.94
CA GLY A 95 31.54 -9.00 -14.42
C GLY A 95 31.08 -8.08 -15.56
N ILE A 96 29.83 -8.21 -16.02
CA ILE A 96 29.26 -7.40 -17.10
C ILE A 96 28.39 -6.30 -16.49
N PRO A 97 28.67 -5.01 -16.75
CA PRO A 97 27.80 -3.91 -16.36
C PRO A 97 26.57 -3.84 -17.26
N TYR A 98 25.39 -3.67 -16.68
CA TYR A 98 24.13 -3.36 -17.35
C TYR A 98 23.68 -1.94 -16.96
N PRO A 99 22.99 -1.19 -17.84
CA PRO A 99 22.42 -1.62 -19.12
C PRO A 99 23.45 -1.66 -20.25
N ARG A 100 23.17 -2.50 -21.25
CA ARG A 100 23.97 -2.71 -22.46
C ARG A 100 23.09 -2.68 -23.71
N PRO A 101 23.49 -1.93 -24.75
CA PRO A 101 22.75 -1.89 -26.02
C PRO A 101 22.67 -3.26 -26.72
N ASP A 102 23.67 -4.11 -26.53
CA ASP A 102 23.79 -5.43 -27.15
C ASP A 102 23.09 -6.55 -26.36
N ASP A 103 22.69 -6.30 -25.10
CA ASP A 103 21.85 -7.21 -24.33
C ASP A 103 20.67 -6.45 -23.72
N ILE A 104 19.67 -6.19 -24.58
CA ILE A 104 18.43 -5.52 -24.23
C ILE A 104 17.67 -6.32 -23.15
N ALA A 105 17.70 -7.65 -23.18
CA ALA A 105 16.95 -8.50 -22.26
C ALA A 105 17.53 -8.45 -20.83
N GLY A 106 18.86 -8.54 -20.69
CA GLY A 106 19.53 -8.42 -19.39
C GLY A 106 19.52 -6.99 -18.81
N SER A 107 19.30 -6.00 -19.67
CA SER A 107 19.22 -4.57 -19.34
C SER A 107 17.87 -4.12 -18.77
N PHE A 108 16.86 -5.00 -18.75
CA PHE A 108 15.59 -4.71 -18.09
C PHE A 108 15.36 -5.63 -16.88
N ASP A 109 14.76 -5.08 -15.83
CA ASP A 109 14.35 -5.78 -14.61
C ASP A 109 12.89 -6.28 -14.72
N ALA A 110 12.34 -6.83 -13.64
CA ALA A 110 11.02 -7.44 -13.52
C ALA A 110 9.93 -6.83 -14.45
N PRO A 111 9.24 -7.64 -15.27
CA PRO A 111 8.19 -7.17 -16.19
C PRO A 111 6.92 -6.71 -15.46
N ALA A 112 6.74 -7.10 -14.19
CA ALA A 112 5.58 -6.74 -13.38
C ALA A 112 6.02 -6.33 -11.97
N VAL A 113 5.73 -5.09 -11.60
CA VAL A 113 6.17 -4.48 -10.34
C VAL A 113 5.08 -4.43 -9.26
N GLY A 114 3.96 -5.13 -9.48
CA GLY A 114 2.81 -5.11 -8.57
C GLY A 114 2.00 -3.81 -8.62
N LYS A 115 2.05 -3.11 -9.75
CA LYS A 115 1.32 -1.86 -10.01
C LYS A 115 -0.07 -2.16 -10.56
N THR A 116 -1.05 -1.40 -10.06
CA THR A 116 -2.43 -1.41 -10.53
C THR A 116 -2.87 0.04 -10.69
N MET A 117 -3.30 0.40 -11.90
CA MET A 117 -3.91 1.69 -12.17
C MET A 117 -5.39 1.61 -11.82
N LEU A 118 -5.90 2.64 -11.15
CA LEU A 118 -7.34 2.80 -10.96
C LEU A 118 -7.83 3.73 -12.07
N SER A 119 -8.47 3.15 -13.09
CA SER A 119 -9.01 3.95 -14.19
C SER A 119 -10.32 4.58 -13.73
N PRO A 120 -10.43 5.91 -13.66
CA PRO A 120 -11.70 6.54 -13.37
C PRO A 120 -12.70 6.25 -14.51
N LEU A 121 -13.97 6.17 -14.16
CA LEU A 121 -15.07 5.98 -15.10
C LEU A 121 -15.54 7.31 -15.70
N GLU A 122 -15.23 8.42 -15.02
CA GLU A 122 -15.63 9.79 -15.37
C GLU A 122 -14.44 10.76 -15.15
N GLY A 123 -14.67 12.07 -15.28
CA GLY A 123 -13.61 13.10 -15.16
C GLY A 123 -13.09 13.36 -13.75
N GLU A 124 -13.58 12.64 -12.74
CA GLU A 124 -13.14 12.73 -11.35
C GLU A 124 -11.98 11.77 -11.07
N PRO A 125 -11.09 12.08 -10.12
CA PRO A 125 -10.05 11.14 -9.70
C PRO A 125 -10.63 9.82 -9.17
N PRO A 126 -9.92 8.69 -9.35
CA PRO A 126 -10.39 7.39 -8.91
C PRO A 126 -10.49 7.29 -7.38
N CYS A 127 -11.64 6.85 -6.89
CA CYS A 127 -11.96 6.81 -5.47
C CYS A 127 -12.39 5.40 -5.01
N LEU A 128 -11.85 4.97 -3.87
CA LEU A 128 -12.21 3.74 -3.18
C LEU A 128 -12.82 4.06 -1.82
N ARG A 129 -13.97 3.48 -1.51
CA ARG A 129 -14.52 3.49 -0.16
C ARG A 129 -13.97 2.34 0.65
N VAL A 130 -13.51 2.64 1.85
CA VAL A 130 -13.03 1.66 2.82
C VAL A 130 -13.90 1.68 4.07
N ILE A 131 -14.25 0.50 4.55
CA ILE A 131 -14.92 0.30 5.83
C ILE A 131 -14.00 -0.56 6.68
N VAL A 132 -13.65 -0.07 7.87
CA VAL A 132 -12.84 -0.80 8.86
C VAL A 132 -13.63 -0.86 10.17
N ILE A 133 -13.77 -2.04 10.74
CA ILE A 133 -14.45 -2.26 12.01
C ILE A 133 -13.46 -2.87 12.99
N PHE A 134 -13.26 -2.20 14.12
CA PHE A 134 -12.43 -2.67 15.23
C PHE A 134 -13.31 -3.10 16.42
N LYS A 135 -12.87 -4.14 17.13
CA LYS A 135 -13.53 -4.64 18.34
C LYS A 135 -13.50 -3.60 19.44
N ASP A 136 -12.34 -3.01 19.67
CA ASP A 136 -12.08 -2.01 20.70
C ASP A 136 -11.58 -0.69 20.07
N LYS A 137 -11.86 0.44 20.74
CA LYS A 137 -11.41 1.76 20.27
C LYS A 137 -9.92 1.99 20.55
N THR A 138 -9.28 1.12 21.33
CA THR A 138 -7.90 1.28 21.79
C THR A 138 -7.06 0.08 21.44
N ILE A 139 -5.79 0.30 21.12
CA ILE A 139 -4.77 -0.74 21.06
C ILE A 139 -3.76 -0.54 22.19
N ASN A 140 -3.26 -1.63 22.76
CA ASN A 140 -2.22 -1.57 23.80
C ASN A 140 -0.85 -1.80 23.16
N LEU A 141 -0.04 -0.74 23.14
CA LEU A 141 1.36 -0.79 22.71
C LEU A 141 2.26 -0.70 23.95
N ARG A 142 2.70 -1.86 24.48
CA ARG A 142 3.67 -1.96 25.58
C ARG A 142 3.32 -1.10 26.81
N ASN A 143 2.07 -1.18 27.26
CA ASN A 143 1.47 -0.44 28.38
C ASN A 143 1.05 1.01 28.09
N GLU A 144 1.14 1.45 26.83
CA GLU A 144 0.49 2.68 26.38
C GLU A 144 -0.81 2.32 25.63
N LEU A 145 -1.92 2.90 26.08
CA LEU A 145 -3.21 2.79 25.39
C LEU A 145 -3.28 3.87 24.32
N ILE A 146 -3.27 3.43 23.07
CA ILE A 146 -3.44 4.29 21.90
C ILE A 146 -4.89 4.21 21.48
N GLU A 147 -5.60 5.33 21.50
CA GLU A 147 -6.98 5.43 21.01
C GLU A 147 -6.98 5.61 19.49
N ILE A 148 -7.69 4.74 18.77
CA ILE A 148 -7.86 4.83 17.32
C ILE A 148 -8.87 5.96 17.03
N THR A 149 -8.39 7.08 16.50
CA THR A 149 -9.21 8.23 16.13
C THR A 149 -9.35 8.39 14.62
N SER A 150 -10.28 9.23 14.18
CA SER A 150 -10.44 9.60 12.76
C SER A 150 -9.25 10.38 12.21
N ASP A 151 -8.47 11.04 13.07
CA ASP A 151 -7.37 11.90 12.64
C ASP A 151 -6.27 11.09 11.96
N PHE A 152 -6.04 9.86 12.42
CA PHE A 152 -5.12 8.92 11.76
C PHE A 152 -5.58 8.51 10.37
N ILE A 153 -6.89 8.58 10.09
CA ILE A 153 -7.43 8.28 8.77
C ILE A 153 -7.22 9.47 7.84
N TRP A 154 -7.50 10.68 8.33
CA TRP A 154 -7.27 11.93 7.58
C TRP A 154 -5.78 12.19 7.28
N GLY A 155 -4.86 11.70 8.12
CA GLY A 155 -3.42 11.82 7.87
C GLY A 155 -2.87 10.90 6.78
N ILE A 156 -3.66 9.94 6.28
CA ILE A 156 -3.22 9.02 5.23
C ILE A 156 -2.99 9.81 3.94
N HIS A 157 -1.77 9.72 3.41
CA HIS A 157 -1.32 10.41 2.20
C HIS A 157 -0.73 9.44 1.17
N ARG A 158 -0.77 8.13 1.45
CA ARG A 158 -0.33 7.06 0.55
C ARG A 158 -0.84 5.70 0.99
N ILE A 159 -1.02 4.78 0.04
CA ILE A 159 -1.36 3.38 0.31
C ILE A 159 -0.53 2.47 -0.60
N GLY A 160 0.50 1.83 -0.02
CA GLY A 160 1.43 0.97 -0.75
C GLY A 160 2.83 1.59 -0.82
N SER A 161 3.38 1.71 -2.02
CA SER A 161 4.69 2.30 -2.26
C SER A 161 4.66 3.84 -2.09
N LYS A 162 5.85 4.48 -2.08
CA LYS A 162 5.97 5.95 -1.94
C LYS A 162 5.28 6.74 -3.05
N GLU A 163 5.12 6.14 -4.23
CA GLU A 163 4.47 6.74 -5.41
C GLU A 163 2.94 6.54 -5.40
N SER A 164 2.40 5.73 -4.49
CA SER A 164 0.97 5.40 -4.39
C SER A 164 0.22 6.45 -3.56
N LEU A 165 0.13 7.66 -4.08
CA LEU A 165 -0.52 8.82 -3.47
C LEU A 165 -2.05 8.76 -3.62
#